data_AF-W4HIM5-F1
#
_entry.id   AF-W4HIM5-F1
#
_cell.length_a   1.000
_cell.length_b   1.000
_cell.length_c   1.000
_cell.angle_alpha   90.00
_cell.angle_beta   90.00
_cell.angle_gamma   90.00
#
_symmetry.space_group_name_H-M   'P 1'
#
loop_
_entity.id
_entity.type
_entity.pdbx_description
1 polymer ?
#
loop_
_entity_poly.entity_id
_entity_poly.type
_entity_poly.pdbx_seq_one_letter_code
_entity_poly.pdbx_strand_id
1 'polypeptide(L)'
;MVLIAAFGAVLCLSELIFGWAGGADGIVRVKTTHPALAPSSAVCLTLICVAILLSRLASWRPVAVTLLATTAVLSVEAMIQHAAGDPMLIDTLFVDRMRDYDGMSAVTAGALILLAGCNVLLMHGPRRLVKPIETIGFLGVSAGCAIMLAHSFDQWSVYSIAVFRQMSEVETVTLAALFGALALRARMPRGSF
;
A
#
# COMPACT_ATOMS: atom_id res chain seq x y z
N MET A 1 -4.88 4.48 -14.15
CA MET A 1 -4.74 3.33 -13.21
C MET A 1 -3.64 2.36 -13.61
N VAL A 2 -3.60 1.83 -14.84
CA VAL A 2 -2.55 0.88 -15.27
C VAL A 2 -1.14 1.45 -15.09
N LEU A 3 -0.87 2.65 -15.62
CA LEU A 3 0.45 3.28 -15.50
C LEU A 3 0.86 3.48 -14.03
N ILE A 4 -0.07 3.94 -13.19
CA ILE A 4 0.16 4.15 -11.76
C ILE A 4 0.46 2.83 -11.05
N ALA A 5 -0.30 1.77 -11.35
CA ALA A 5 -0.06 0.44 -10.78
C ALA A 5 1.26 -0.16 -11.27
N ALA A 6 1.61 -0.01 -12.55
CA ALA A 6 2.89 -0.48 -13.08
C ALA A 6 4.07 0.25 -12.42
N PHE A 7 3.98 1.58 -12.31
CA PHE A 7 4.98 2.38 -11.62
C PHE A 7 5.09 1.99 -10.15
N GLY A 8 3.96 1.86 -9.44
CA GLY A 8 3.94 1.44 -8.03
C GLY A 8 4.55 0.05 -7.81
N ALA A 9 4.25 -0.92 -8.69
CA ALA A 9 4.85 -2.25 -8.64
C ALA A 9 6.37 -2.20 -8.84
N VAL A 10 6.84 -1.46 -9.85
CA VAL A 10 8.28 -1.30 -10.13
C VAL A 10 8.98 -0.59 -8.97
N LEU A 11 8.39 0.46 -8.42
CA LEU A 11 8.91 1.20 -7.27
C LEU A 11 9.05 0.27 -6.06
N CYS A 12 7.99 -0.41 -5.64
CA CYS A 12 8.01 -1.30 -4.48
C CYS A 12 8.98 -2.48 -4.66
N LEU A 13 9.04 -3.06 -5.88
CA LEU A 13 10.02 -4.10 -6.20
C LEU A 13 11.45 -3.58 -6.16
N SER A 14 11.69 -2.35 -6.66
CA SER A 14 13.02 -1.74 -6.63
C SER A 14 13.48 -1.48 -5.20
N GLU A 15 12.58 -1.07 -4.31
CA GLU A 15 12.88 -0.88 -2.89
C GLU A 15 13.18 -2.21 -2.19
N LEU A 16 12.44 -3.27 -2.50
CA LEU A 16 12.70 -4.60 -1.95
C LEU A 16 14.05 -5.16 -2.41
N ILE A 17 14.36 -5.05 -3.70
CA ILE A 17 15.57 -5.64 -4.30
C ILE A 17 16.80 -4.79 -4.00
N PHE A 18 16.79 -3.50 -4.36
CA PHE A 18 17.97 -2.66 -4.25
C PHE A 18 18.10 -2.04 -2.86
N GLY A 19 16.98 -1.68 -2.25
CA GLY A 19 16.97 -1.11 -0.90
C GLY A 19 17.22 -2.17 0.16
N TRP A 20 16.25 -3.05 0.39
CA TRP A 20 16.31 -4.04 1.48
C TRP A 20 17.33 -5.15 1.23
N ALA A 21 17.32 -5.82 0.08
CA ALA A 21 18.30 -6.88 -0.19
C ALA A 21 19.70 -6.31 -0.50
N GLY A 22 19.78 -5.22 -1.27
CA GLY A 22 21.03 -4.54 -1.64
C GLY A 22 21.67 -3.68 -0.54
N GLY A 23 20.94 -3.33 0.52
CA GLY A 23 21.45 -2.50 1.62
C GLY A 23 21.57 -1.00 1.27
N ALA A 24 20.81 -0.53 0.28
CA ALA A 24 20.82 0.87 -0.13
C ALA A 24 19.75 1.68 0.64
N ASP A 25 20.12 2.19 1.82
CA ASP A 25 19.22 2.97 2.69
C ASP A 25 18.54 4.15 1.99
N GLY A 26 19.23 4.80 1.04
CA GLY A 26 18.68 5.93 0.27
C GLY A 26 17.57 5.56 -0.72
N ILE A 27 17.33 4.25 -0.95
CA ILE A 27 16.25 3.77 -1.81
C ILE A 27 14.98 3.52 -0.98
N VAL A 28 15.10 2.99 0.23
CA VAL A 28 13.96 2.65 1.11
C VAL A 28 13.46 3.82 1.95
N ARG A 29 14.24 4.91 2.04
CA ARG A 29 13.91 6.10 2.83
C ARG A 29 14.24 7.37 2.06
N VAL A 30 13.35 8.36 2.14
CA VAL A 30 13.59 9.71 1.61
C VAL A 30 14.65 10.45 2.44
N LYS A 31 14.63 10.27 3.76
CA LYS A 31 15.63 10.80 4.71
C LYS A 31 15.99 9.75 5.73
N THR A 32 17.22 9.81 6.25
CA THR A 32 17.70 8.87 7.26
C THR A 32 16.84 8.89 8.52
N THR A 33 16.21 10.00 8.89
CA THR A 33 15.38 10.10 10.10
C THR A 33 13.95 9.61 9.91
N HIS A 34 13.54 9.24 8.70
CA HIS A 34 12.15 8.89 8.38
C HIS A 34 11.95 7.37 8.32
N PRO A 35 10.73 6.87 8.59
CA PRO A 35 10.40 5.46 8.40
C PRO A 35 10.67 4.99 6.97
N ALA A 36 11.24 3.80 6.85
CA ALA A 36 11.39 3.12 5.57
C ALA A 36 10.07 2.50 5.12
N LEU A 37 9.88 2.30 3.81
CA LEU A 37 8.84 1.39 3.34
C LEU A 37 9.20 -0.03 3.82
N ALA A 38 8.44 -0.56 4.76
CA ALA A 38 8.72 -1.89 5.31
C ALA A 38 8.68 -2.98 4.22
N PRO A 39 9.51 -4.03 4.31
CA PRO A 39 9.49 -5.15 3.37
C PRO A 39 8.10 -5.74 3.18
N SER A 40 7.34 -5.96 4.26
CA SER A 40 5.96 -6.45 4.18
C SER A 40 5.04 -5.52 3.40
N SER A 41 5.15 -4.21 3.63
CA SER A 41 4.38 -3.16 2.94
C SER A 41 4.72 -3.13 1.45
N ALA A 42 6.00 -3.21 1.10
CA ALA A 42 6.47 -3.28 -0.29
C ALA A 42 5.92 -4.52 -1.02
N VAL A 43 5.93 -5.69 -0.37
CA VAL A 43 5.36 -6.93 -0.92
C VAL A 43 3.85 -6.76 -1.15
N CYS A 44 3.11 -6.29 -0.15
CA CYS A 44 1.65 -6.12 -0.26
C CYS A 44 1.27 -5.09 -1.32
N LEU A 45 1.94 -3.94 -1.37
CA LEU A 45 1.73 -2.92 -2.41
C LEU A 45 2.03 -3.47 -3.81
N THR A 46 3.11 -4.24 -3.95
CA THR A 46 3.46 -4.92 -5.21
C THR A 46 2.33 -5.86 -5.63
N LEU A 47 1.86 -6.72 -4.73
CA LEU A 47 0.78 -7.66 -5.01
C LEU A 47 -0.52 -6.96 -5.40
N ILE A 48 -0.89 -5.86 -4.72
CA ILE A 48 -2.05 -5.05 -5.10
C ILE A 48 -1.87 -4.41 -6.47
N CYS A 49 -0.70 -3.83 -6.74
CA CYS A 49 -0.41 -3.24 -8.04
C CYS A 49 -0.51 -4.29 -9.15
N VAL A 50 0.06 -5.48 -8.94
CA VAL A 50 -0.03 -6.61 -9.87
C VAL A 50 -1.48 -7.07 -10.03
N ALA A 51 -2.27 -7.17 -8.95
CA ALA A 51 -3.70 -7.49 -9.01
C ALA A 51 -4.48 -6.48 -9.87
N ILE A 52 -4.16 -5.19 -9.76
CA ILE A 52 -4.76 -4.13 -10.57
C ILE A 52 -4.35 -4.28 -12.04
N LEU A 53 -3.10 -4.59 -12.35
CA LEU A 53 -2.64 -4.82 -13.72
C LEU A 53 -3.33 -6.04 -14.33
N LEU A 54 -3.38 -7.15 -13.60
CA LEU A 54 -4.02 -8.40 -14.01
C LEU A 54 -5.53 -8.25 -14.22
N SER A 55 -6.18 -7.29 -13.55
CA SER A 55 -7.60 -7.01 -13.76
C SER A 55 -7.95 -6.63 -15.21
N ARG A 56 -6.95 -6.23 -16.02
CA ARG A 56 -7.11 -5.96 -17.46
C ARG A 56 -7.20 -7.23 -18.31
N LEU A 57 -6.62 -8.34 -17.87
CA LEU A 57 -6.56 -9.59 -18.63
C LEU A 57 -7.88 -10.39 -18.57
N ALA A 58 -8.97 -9.77 -18.08
CA ALA A 58 -10.32 -10.33 -17.97
C ALA A 58 -10.45 -11.67 -17.20
N SER A 59 -9.39 -12.15 -16.56
CA SER A 59 -9.40 -13.37 -15.75
C SER A 59 -9.43 -13.02 -14.27
N TRP A 60 -10.48 -13.48 -13.58
CA TRP A 60 -10.67 -13.22 -12.15
C TRP A 60 -9.73 -14.03 -11.27
N ARG A 61 -9.28 -15.21 -11.74
CA ARG A 61 -8.42 -16.13 -10.98
C ARG A 61 -7.09 -15.50 -10.54
N PRO A 62 -6.27 -14.91 -11.44
CA PRO A 62 -4.98 -14.36 -11.01
C PRO A 62 -5.15 -13.12 -10.12
N VAL A 63 -6.25 -12.36 -10.28
CA VAL A 63 -6.61 -11.27 -9.36
C VAL A 63 -6.99 -11.84 -7.98
N ALA A 64 -7.82 -12.87 -7.92
CA ALA A 64 -8.21 -13.49 -6.66
C ALA A 64 -7.00 -14.08 -5.92
N VAL A 65 -6.08 -14.74 -6.63
CA VAL A 65 -4.85 -15.30 -6.03
C VAL A 65 -3.97 -14.21 -5.44
N THR A 66 -3.74 -13.10 -6.16
CA THR A 66 -2.91 -12.00 -5.67
C THR A 66 -3.53 -11.27 -4.48
N LEU A 67 -4.86 -11.11 -4.47
CA LEU A 67 -5.56 -10.52 -3.33
C LEU A 67 -5.62 -11.46 -2.12
N LEU A 68 -5.79 -12.77 -2.35
CA LEU A 68 -5.72 -13.77 -1.29
C LEU A 68 -4.31 -13.84 -0.71
N ALA A 69 -3.27 -13.77 -1.54
CA ALA A 69 -1.89 -13.67 -1.07
C ALA A 69 -1.65 -12.40 -0.25
N THR A 70 -2.12 -11.25 -0.71
CA THR A 70 -2.02 -9.98 0.05
C THR A 70 -2.71 -10.11 1.42
N THR A 71 -3.95 -10.62 1.43
CA THR A 71 -4.73 -10.78 2.67
C THR A 71 -4.08 -11.80 3.60
N ALA A 72 -3.53 -12.89 3.07
CA ALA A 72 -2.80 -13.89 3.83
C ALA A 72 -1.56 -13.31 4.49
N VAL A 73 -0.76 -12.52 3.75
CA VAL A 73 0.40 -11.81 4.31
C VAL A 73 -0.05 -10.93 5.47
N LEU A 74 -1.02 -10.03 5.25
CA LEU A 74 -1.54 -9.12 6.28
C LEU A 74 -2.11 -9.87 7.51
N SER A 75 -2.75 -11.03 7.29
CA SER A 75 -3.36 -11.81 8.37
C SER A 75 -2.33 -12.54 9.22
N VAL A 76 -1.32 -13.14 8.58
CA VAL A 76 -0.18 -13.75 9.26
C VAL A 76 0.56 -12.69 10.06
N GLU A 77 0.74 -11.51 9.47
CA GLU A 77 1.38 -10.36 10.09
C GLU A 77 0.65 -9.90 11.36
N ALA A 78 -0.67 -9.72 11.28
CA ALA A 78 -1.51 -9.35 12.42
C ALA A 78 -1.51 -10.44 13.51
N MET A 79 -1.53 -11.72 13.13
CA MET A 79 -1.49 -12.84 14.07
C MET A 79 -0.19 -12.87 14.87
N ILE A 80 0.94 -12.61 14.21
CA ILE A 80 2.26 -12.62 14.84
C ILE A 80 2.45 -11.43 15.76
N GLN A 81 2.02 -10.23 15.33
CA GLN A 81 2.01 -9.07 16.21
C GLN A 81 1.22 -9.33 17.49
N HIS A 82 0.08 -10.02 17.39
CA HIS A 82 -0.73 -10.36 18.56
C HIS A 82 -0.12 -11.46 19.44
N ALA A 83 0.53 -12.47 18.83
CA ALA A 83 1.04 -13.65 19.53
C ALA A 83 2.41 -13.45 20.16
N ALA A 84 3.33 -12.77 19.47
CA ALA A 84 4.74 -12.69 19.87
C ALA A 84 5.13 -11.36 20.49
N GLY A 85 4.35 -10.29 20.27
CA GLY A 85 4.74 -8.92 20.64
C GLY A 85 6.00 -8.42 19.92
N ASP A 86 6.48 -9.18 18.93
CA ASP A 86 7.73 -8.99 18.20
C ASP A 86 7.48 -8.54 16.75
N PRO A 87 8.50 -7.97 16.06
CA PRO A 87 8.35 -7.49 14.69
C PRO A 87 7.98 -8.59 13.68
N MET A 88 7.43 -8.14 12.55
CA MET A 88 6.65 -8.90 11.56
C MET A 88 7.48 -9.94 10.77
N LEU A 89 6.90 -11.05 10.28
CA LEU A 89 7.64 -12.22 9.76
C LEU A 89 8.45 -11.99 8.46
N ILE A 90 8.00 -11.12 7.56
CA ILE A 90 8.81 -10.75 6.39
C ILE A 90 9.90 -9.77 6.82
N ASP A 91 9.55 -8.88 7.74
CA ASP A 91 10.43 -7.87 8.30
C ASP A 91 11.55 -8.51 9.13
N THR A 92 11.32 -9.68 9.77
CA THR A 92 12.37 -10.40 10.49
C THR A 92 13.51 -10.89 9.59
N LEU A 93 13.25 -11.14 8.30
CA LEU A 93 14.30 -11.46 7.33
C LEU A 93 15.28 -10.30 7.12
N PHE A 94 14.89 -9.09 7.51
CA PHE A 94 15.65 -7.85 7.38
C PHE A 94 15.86 -7.15 8.73
N VAL A 95 15.66 -7.86 9.86
CA VAL A 95 15.65 -7.25 11.21
C VAL A 95 16.93 -6.47 11.51
N ASP A 96 18.10 -6.98 11.08
CA ASP A 96 19.39 -6.33 11.30
C ASP A 96 19.54 -4.97 10.59
N ARG A 97 18.65 -4.67 9.63
CA ARG A 97 18.63 -3.44 8.83
C ARG A 97 17.45 -2.54 9.18
N MET A 98 16.49 -3.05 9.94
CA MET A 98 15.32 -2.29 10.37
C MET A 98 15.61 -1.49 11.63
N ARG A 99 14.94 -0.35 11.75
CA ARG A 99 14.94 0.51 12.92
C ARG A 99 13.61 0.36 13.63
N ASP A 100 13.56 0.73 14.91
CA ASP A 100 12.38 0.57 15.78
C ASP A 100 11.10 1.26 15.27
N TYR A 101 11.24 2.22 14.35
CA TYR A 101 10.14 2.96 13.74
C TYR A 101 9.84 2.54 12.30
N ASP A 102 10.50 1.51 11.77
CA ASP A 102 10.10 0.89 10.51
C ASP A 102 9.06 -0.21 10.79
N GLY A 103 8.12 -0.37 9.87
CA GLY A 103 7.11 -1.41 9.93
C GLY A 103 5.90 -1.03 9.09
N MET A 104 4.94 -1.95 8.96
CA MET A 104 3.68 -1.61 8.33
C MET A 104 2.76 -0.93 9.34
N SER A 105 2.33 0.30 9.03
CA SER A 105 1.33 0.98 9.84
C SER A 105 -0.06 0.31 9.75
N ALA A 106 -0.86 0.41 10.81
CA ALA A 106 -2.24 -0.09 10.78
C ALA A 106 -3.10 0.60 9.70
N VAL A 107 -2.78 1.88 9.41
CA VAL A 107 -3.45 2.65 8.34
C VAL A 107 -3.11 2.07 6.98
N THR A 108 -1.85 1.72 6.74
CA THR A 108 -1.43 1.02 5.52
C THR A 108 -2.23 -0.26 5.36
N ALA A 109 -2.21 -1.14 6.37
CA ALA A 109 -2.88 -2.43 6.29
C ALA A 109 -4.38 -2.26 5.91
N GLY A 110 -5.05 -1.32 6.57
CA GLY A 110 -6.44 -0.97 6.26
C GLY A 110 -6.62 -0.42 4.85
N ALA A 111 -5.72 0.45 4.39
CA ALA A 111 -5.75 1.01 3.04
C ALA A 111 -5.56 -0.06 1.95
N LEU A 112 -4.65 -1.01 2.17
CA LEU A 112 -4.39 -2.14 1.27
C LEU A 112 -5.63 -3.04 1.16
N ILE A 113 -6.25 -3.40 2.29
CA ILE A 113 -7.50 -4.19 2.31
C ILE A 113 -8.62 -3.44 1.58
N LEU A 114 -8.73 -2.13 1.79
CA LEU A 114 -9.75 -1.30 1.15
C LEU A 114 -9.54 -1.22 -0.37
N LEU A 115 -8.30 -1.02 -0.82
CA LEU A 115 -7.93 -1.03 -2.25
C LEU A 115 -8.23 -2.38 -2.90
N ALA A 116 -7.87 -3.48 -2.23
CA ALA A 116 -8.17 -4.84 -2.67
C ALA A 116 -9.68 -5.04 -2.85
N GLY A 117 -10.47 -4.73 -1.83
CA GLY A 117 -11.93 -4.84 -1.86
C GLY A 117 -12.55 -3.98 -2.96
N CYS A 118 -12.13 -2.72 -3.08
CA CYS A 118 -12.63 -1.82 -4.11
C CYS A 118 -12.30 -2.31 -5.52
N ASN A 119 -11.10 -2.86 -5.75
CA ASN A 119 -10.72 -3.42 -7.05
C ASN A 119 -11.63 -4.60 -7.44
N VAL A 120 -11.92 -5.51 -6.50
CA VAL A 120 -12.87 -6.63 -6.71
C VAL A 120 -14.27 -6.11 -7.02
N LEU A 121 -14.76 -5.15 -6.24
CA LEU A 121 -16.10 -4.57 -6.43
C LEU A 121 -16.22 -3.79 -7.74
N LEU A 122 -15.15 -3.16 -8.23
CA LEU A 122 -15.17 -2.55 -9.57
C LEU A 122 -15.28 -3.59 -10.68
N MET A 123 -14.59 -4.73 -10.54
CA MET A 123 -14.60 -5.82 -11.52
C MET A 123 -15.91 -6.61 -11.53
N HIS A 124 -16.41 -6.99 -10.36
CA HIS A 124 -17.49 -7.96 -10.21
C HIS A 124 -18.71 -7.43 -9.46
N GLY A 125 -18.57 -6.29 -8.79
CA GLY A 125 -19.65 -5.73 -7.97
C GLY A 125 -20.77 -5.10 -8.81
N PRO A 126 -21.96 -4.93 -8.20
CA PRO A 126 -23.07 -4.25 -8.84
C PRO A 126 -22.73 -2.77 -9.14
N ARG A 127 -23.28 -2.24 -10.24
CA ARG A 127 -23.01 -0.86 -10.71
C ARG A 127 -23.30 0.22 -9.65
N ARG A 128 -24.24 -0.04 -8.74
CA ARG A 128 -24.56 0.90 -7.64
C ARG A 128 -23.39 1.18 -6.68
N LEU A 129 -22.39 0.30 -6.62
CA LEU A 129 -21.22 0.47 -5.76
C LEU A 129 -20.15 1.39 -6.34
N VAL A 130 -20.29 1.82 -7.59
CA VAL A 130 -19.34 2.73 -8.25
C VAL A 130 -19.20 4.06 -7.48
N LYS A 131 -20.33 4.66 -7.07
CA LYS A 131 -20.31 5.92 -6.30
C LYS A 131 -19.61 5.77 -4.94
N PRO A 132 -19.92 4.77 -4.08
CA PRO A 132 -19.15 4.52 -2.88
C PRO A 132 -17.65 4.35 -3.11
N ILE A 133 -17.25 3.60 -4.16
CA ILE A 133 -15.83 3.38 -4.47
C ILE A 133 -15.14 4.67 -4.90
N GLU A 134 -15.82 5.51 -5.67
CA GLU A 134 -15.35 6.85 -6.02
C GLU A 134 -15.12 7.69 -4.76
N THR A 135 -16.08 7.73 -3.84
CA THR A 135 -15.96 8.45 -2.56
C THR A 135 -14.78 7.92 -1.74
N ILE A 136 -14.62 6.60 -1.65
CA ILE A 136 -13.48 5.97 -0.97
C ILE A 136 -12.16 6.42 -1.60
N GLY A 137 -12.08 6.46 -2.94
CA GLY A 137 -10.93 6.98 -3.65
C GLY A 137 -10.60 8.42 -3.29
N PHE A 138 -11.60 9.31 -3.23
CA PHE A 138 -11.38 10.70 -2.80
C PHE A 138 -10.98 10.83 -1.34
N LEU A 139 -11.55 10.02 -0.45
CA LEU A 139 -11.14 10.00 0.96
C LEU A 139 -9.70 9.55 1.11
N GLY A 140 -9.28 8.51 0.38
CA GLY A 140 -7.90 8.04 0.38
C GLY A 140 -6.90 9.09 -0.13
N VAL A 141 -7.23 9.78 -1.23
CA VAL A 141 -6.42 10.91 -1.73
C VAL A 141 -6.36 12.04 -0.71
N SER A 142 -7.50 12.42 -0.13
CA SER A 142 -7.57 13.51 0.84
C SER A 142 -6.75 13.20 2.11
N ALA A 143 -6.82 11.96 2.59
CA ALA A 143 -6.02 11.49 3.71
C ALA A 143 -4.52 11.53 3.38
N GLY A 144 -4.11 11.03 2.21
CA GLY A 144 -2.72 11.09 1.77
C GLY A 144 -2.20 12.53 1.64
N CYS A 145 -3.00 13.43 1.05
CA CYS A 145 -2.66 14.85 0.97
C CYS A 145 -2.54 15.50 2.36
N ALA A 146 -3.46 15.19 3.28
CA ALA A 146 -3.41 15.71 4.65
C ALA A 146 -2.13 15.27 5.39
N ILE A 147 -1.74 13.99 5.24
CA ILE A 147 -0.51 13.45 5.82
C ILE A 147 0.73 14.16 5.23
N MET A 148 0.79 14.32 3.90
CA MET A 148 1.90 15.01 3.23
C MET A 148 1.98 16.50 3.60
N LEU A 149 0.84 17.18 3.73
CA LEU A 149 0.78 18.57 4.19
C LEU A 149 1.26 18.67 5.64
N ALA A 150 0.80 17.79 6.54
CA ALA A 150 1.26 17.76 7.92
C ALA A 150 2.79 17.59 8.01
N HIS A 151 3.36 16.67 7.21
CA HIS A 151 4.82 16.52 7.10
C HIS A 151 5.56 17.76 6.59
N SER A 152 4.90 18.60 5.80
CA SER A 152 5.51 19.83 5.26
C SER A 152 5.63 20.94 6.31
N PHE A 153 4.77 20.95 7.33
CA PHE A 153 4.81 21.93 8.42
C PHE A 153 5.64 21.44 9.61
N ASP A 154 5.44 20.18 10.02
CA ASP A 154 6.20 19.55 11.08
C ASP A 154 6.39 18.06 10.76
N GLN A 155 7.62 17.72 10.39
CA GLN A 155 7.99 16.36 9.97
C GLN A 155 7.74 15.32 11.07
N TRP A 156 7.77 15.72 12.35
CA TRP A 156 7.67 14.82 13.50
C TRP A 156 6.25 14.69 14.04
N SER A 157 5.39 15.68 13.80
CA SER A 157 4.01 15.70 14.30
C SER A 157 3.21 14.47 13.87
N VAL A 158 3.35 14.04 12.61
CA VAL A 158 2.64 12.87 12.07
C VAL A 158 3.09 11.59 12.76
N TYR A 159 4.40 11.43 12.99
CA TYR A 159 4.96 10.24 13.62
C TYR A 159 4.65 10.15 15.13
N SER A 160 4.23 11.25 15.75
CA SER A 160 3.74 11.24 17.14
C SER A 160 2.36 10.56 17.28
N ILE A 161 1.61 10.43 16.18
CA ILE A 161 0.31 9.78 16.16
C ILE A 161 0.55 8.27 15.97
N ALA A 162 0.13 7.48 16.96
CA ALA A 162 0.41 6.04 17.01
C ALA A 162 0.05 5.27 15.73
N VAL A 163 -1.05 5.63 15.06
CA VAL A 163 -1.52 4.94 13.84
C VAL A 163 -0.69 5.24 12.59
N PHE A 164 0.09 6.32 12.57
CA PHE A 164 0.93 6.75 11.44
C PHE A 164 2.43 6.58 11.71
N ARG A 165 2.82 6.16 12.91
CA ARG A 165 4.22 6.14 13.38
C ARG A 165 5.19 5.43 12.44
N GLN A 166 4.75 4.36 11.79
CA GLN A 166 5.58 3.52 10.91
C GLN A 166 5.31 3.77 9.41
N MET A 167 4.45 4.74 9.07
CA MET A 167 4.05 4.97 7.69
C MET A 167 5.16 5.71 6.92
N SER A 168 5.57 5.16 5.78
CA SER A 168 6.59 5.79 4.93
C SER A 168 5.99 6.90 4.06
N GLU A 169 6.81 7.88 3.69
CA GLU A 169 6.40 8.92 2.72
C GLU A 169 6.13 8.31 1.34
N VAL A 170 6.98 7.38 0.90
CA VAL A 170 6.85 6.69 -0.38
C VAL A 170 5.54 5.92 -0.43
N GLU A 171 5.23 5.23 0.66
CA GLU A 171 3.99 4.51 0.86
C GLU A 171 2.77 5.42 0.80
N THR A 172 2.83 6.55 1.49
CA THR A 172 1.74 7.55 1.51
C THR A 172 1.46 8.08 0.10
N VAL A 173 2.50 8.45 -0.65
CA VAL A 173 2.37 8.92 -2.03
C VAL A 173 1.82 7.83 -2.94
N THR A 174 2.31 6.60 -2.79
CA THR A 174 1.88 5.44 -3.59
C THR A 174 0.40 5.11 -3.33
N LEU A 175 -0.02 5.07 -2.06
CA LEU A 175 -1.40 4.84 -1.67
C LEU A 175 -2.31 5.97 -2.18
N ALA A 176 -1.91 7.24 -2.01
CA ALA A 176 -2.66 8.38 -2.53
C ALA A 176 -2.84 8.29 -4.06
N ALA A 177 -1.79 7.94 -4.79
CA ALA A 177 -1.85 7.75 -6.24
C ALA A 177 -2.77 6.58 -6.63
N LEU A 178 -2.73 5.46 -5.90
CA LEU A 178 -3.60 4.31 -6.13
C LEU A 178 -5.08 4.63 -5.85
N PHE A 179 -5.38 5.35 -4.77
CA PHE A 179 -6.74 5.81 -4.47
C PHE A 179 -7.23 6.85 -5.49
N GLY A 180 -6.36 7.75 -5.95
CA GLY A 180 -6.70 8.67 -7.04
C GLY A 180 -7.00 7.93 -8.34
N ALA A 181 -6.19 6.92 -8.66
CA ALA A 181 -6.43 6.05 -9.79
C ALA A 181 -7.75 5.26 -9.67
N LEU A 182 -8.11 4.83 -8.46
CA LEU A 182 -9.36 4.16 -8.14
C LEU A 182 -10.56 5.09 -8.35
N ALA A 183 -10.50 6.33 -7.84
CA ALA A 183 -11.54 7.34 -8.03
C ALA A 183 -11.77 7.65 -9.52
N LEU A 184 -10.69 7.86 -10.27
CA LEU A 184 -10.76 8.08 -11.72
C LEU A 184 -11.34 6.87 -12.46
N ARG A 185 -10.97 5.65 -12.06
CA ARG A 185 -11.53 4.42 -12.65
C ARG A 185 -13.02 4.27 -12.37
N ALA A 186 -13.47 4.61 -11.18
CA ALA A 186 -14.90 4.54 -10.84
C ALA A 186 -15.73 5.45 -11.76
N ARG A 187 -15.20 6.60 -12.18
CA ARG A 187 -15.89 7.51 -13.12
C ARG A 187 -15.96 7.02 -14.57
N MET A 188 -15.10 6.09 -14.98
CA MET A 188 -15.07 5.63 -16.36
C MET A 188 -16.22 4.65 -16.65
N PRO A 189 -16.90 4.76 -17.81
CA PRO A 189 -17.91 3.79 -18.22
C PRO A 189 -17.32 2.38 -18.30
N ARG A 190 -18.02 1.38 -17.75
CA ARG A 190 -17.64 -0.03 -17.90
C ARG A 190 -17.60 -0.39 -19.40
N GLY A 191 -16.39 -0.59 -19.95
CA GLY A 191 -16.17 -0.92 -21.37
C GLY A 191 -15.23 0.02 -22.13
N SER A 192 -14.74 1.10 -21.51
CA SER A 192 -13.86 2.10 -22.14
C SER A 192 -12.36 1.74 -22.08
N PHE A 193 -12.01 0.47 -22.27
CA PHE A 193 -10.69 -0.06 -21.93
C PHE A 193 -9.86 -0.64 -23.05
#